data_AF-A0A2W4QFB7-F1
#
_entry.id   AF-A0A2W4QFB7-F1
#
_cell.length_a   1.000
_cell.length_b   1.000
_cell.length_c   1.000
_cell.angle_alpha   90.00
_cell.angle_beta   90.00
_cell.angle_gamma   90.00
#
_symmetry.space_group_name_H-M   'P 1'
#
loop_
_entity.id
_entity.type
_entity.pdbx_description
1 polymer ?
#
loop_
_entity_poly.entity_id
_entity_poly.type
_entity_poly.pdbx_seq_one_letter_code
_entity_poly.pdbx_strand_id
1 'polypeptide(L)'
;MGRESRMRSLEFLRAWRERARAWEAELPGPERLPGREEAEAALSRGEPLITLVEPPIDPDRYAAVLAELAGLYAQSQPEARPLADGLAALPPAERRELAEALVRGGDAAAWAARLGATEDLLLTLGSLALQPFMARFARAVRAAAPLNGWRRIQCPVCGSPADLCRIDPDNYRYLHCPQCDTQWEHHRLTCAVCGTDDVRQVSILTLADLEPWRVEVCDRCGGYIKTLDQRHGGHLAMPNVDLYLEDARTLPLDLLAEREGYRRGGRVQ
;
A
#
# COMPACT_ATOMS: atom_id res chain seq x y z
N MET A 1 18.53 -8.48 8.78
CA MET A 1 18.02 -9.46 7.79
C MET A 1 19.17 -9.92 6.89
N GLY A 2 19.35 -11.22 6.71
CA GLY A 2 20.43 -11.77 5.85
C GLY A 2 20.16 -11.58 4.36
N ARG A 3 21.21 -11.63 3.52
CA ARG A 3 21.12 -11.45 2.05
C ARG A 3 20.15 -12.44 1.38
N GLU A 4 20.12 -13.67 1.88
CA GLU A 4 19.24 -14.73 1.38
C GLU A 4 17.75 -14.48 1.69
N SER A 5 17.44 -14.04 2.92
CA SER A 5 16.07 -13.67 3.31
C SER A 5 15.53 -12.52 2.45
N ARG A 6 16.37 -11.50 2.16
CA ARG A 6 16.00 -10.40 1.25
C ARG A 6 15.72 -10.87 -0.18
N MET A 7 16.48 -11.83 -0.68
CA MET A 7 16.27 -12.40 -2.02
C MET A 7 14.93 -13.12 -2.10
N ARG A 8 14.62 -13.98 -1.11
CA ARG A 8 13.33 -14.68 -1.00
C ARG A 8 12.15 -13.71 -0.92
N SER A 9 12.27 -12.61 -0.16
CA SER A 9 11.23 -11.58 -0.10
C SER A 9 10.99 -10.89 -1.44
N LEU A 10 12.06 -10.60 -2.20
CA LEU A 10 11.92 -9.99 -3.53
C LEU A 10 11.31 -10.94 -4.56
N GLU A 11 11.62 -12.24 -4.50
CA GLU A 11 11.01 -13.26 -5.35
C GLU A 11 9.51 -13.39 -5.06
N PHE A 12 9.13 -13.48 -3.78
CA PHE A 12 7.74 -13.45 -3.36
C PHE A 12 7.01 -12.22 -3.89
N LEU A 13 7.56 -11.01 -3.67
CA LEU A 13 6.90 -9.78 -4.10
C LEU A 13 6.73 -9.70 -5.62
N ARG A 14 7.71 -10.20 -6.40
CA ARG A 14 7.57 -10.27 -7.87
C ARG A 14 6.41 -11.18 -8.27
N ALA A 15 6.37 -12.39 -7.71
CA ALA A 15 5.33 -13.36 -8.00
C ALA A 15 3.95 -12.86 -7.55
N TRP A 16 3.87 -12.21 -6.37
CA TRP A 16 2.65 -11.59 -5.88
C TRP A 16 2.19 -10.47 -6.81
N ARG A 17 3.07 -9.55 -7.24
CA ARG A 17 2.69 -8.45 -8.14
C ARG A 17 2.19 -8.94 -9.50
N GLU A 18 2.81 -9.97 -10.06
CA GLU A 18 2.34 -10.60 -11.29
C GLU A 18 0.93 -11.17 -11.10
N ARG A 19 0.72 -11.93 -10.02
CA ARG A 19 -0.57 -12.53 -9.71
C ARG A 19 -1.66 -11.49 -9.39
N ALA A 20 -1.32 -10.45 -8.64
CA ALA A 20 -2.20 -9.35 -8.30
C ALA A 20 -2.76 -8.63 -9.53
N ARG A 21 -1.91 -8.38 -10.55
CA ARG A 21 -2.35 -7.79 -11.82
C ARG A 21 -3.31 -8.71 -12.59
N ALA A 22 -3.08 -10.02 -12.55
CA ALA A 22 -3.98 -10.99 -13.17
C ALA A 22 -5.34 -11.02 -12.45
N TRP A 23 -5.35 -11.07 -11.11
CA TRP A 23 -6.58 -10.98 -10.33
C TRP A 23 -7.33 -9.66 -10.59
N GLU A 24 -6.63 -8.51 -10.57
CA GLU A 24 -7.23 -7.19 -10.85
C GLU A 24 -7.94 -7.16 -12.22
N ALA A 25 -7.38 -7.82 -13.24
CA ALA A 25 -7.96 -7.85 -14.59
C ALA A 25 -9.29 -8.62 -14.65
N GLU A 26 -9.47 -9.62 -13.79
CA GLU A 26 -10.68 -10.46 -13.71
C GLU A 26 -11.75 -9.89 -12.77
N LEU A 27 -11.38 -8.97 -11.87
CA LEU A 27 -12.29 -8.44 -10.87
C LEU A 27 -13.30 -7.43 -11.46
N PRO A 28 -14.56 -7.44 -10.99
CA PRO A 28 -15.57 -6.50 -11.42
C PRO A 28 -15.22 -5.07 -10.98
N GLY A 29 -15.72 -4.08 -11.74
CA GLY A 29 -15.78 -2.70 -11.24
C GLY A 29 -16.94 -2.52 -10.25
N PRO A 30 -16.99 -1.39 -9.52
CA PRO A 30 -18.13 -1.09 -8.67
C PRO A 30 -19.42 -0.94 -9.50
N GLU A 31 -20.56 -1.30 -8.92
CA GLU A 31 -21.88 -1.25 -9.59
C GLU A 31 -22.30 0.18 -9.93
N ARG A 32 -21.88 1.15 -9.10
CA ARG A 32 -22.12 2.59 -9.27
C ARG A 32 -20.78 3.31 -9.28
N LEU A 33 -20.67 4.37 -10.08
CA LEU A 33 -19.57 5.32 -10.03
C LEU A 33 -20.09 6.68 -9.53
N PRO A 34 -19.25 7.49 -8.84
CA PRO A 34 -19.71 8.78 -8.37
C PRO A 34 -19.93 9.73 -9.57
N GLY A 35 -20.94 10.58 -9.48
CA GLY A 35 -21.08 11.68 -10.44
C GLY A 35 -19.90 12.65 -10.32
N ARG A 36 -19.53 13.34 -11.41
CA ARG A 36 -18.39 14.27 -11.39
C ARG A 36 -18.55 15.36 -10.31
N GLU A 37 -19.72 15.99 -10.24
CA GLU A 37 -20.01 17.03 -9.26
C GLU A 37 -20.05 16.50 -7.82
N GLU A 38 -20.62 15.30 -7.62
CA GLU A 38 -20.65 14.61 -6.32
C GLU A 38 -19.23 14.32 -5.80
N ALA A 39 -18.37 13.82 -6.69
CA ALA A 39 -16.96 13.56 -6.39
C ALA A 39 -16.18 14.83 -6.11
N GLU A 40 -16.32 15.87 -6.93
CA GLU A 40 -15.67 17.18 -6.72
C GLU A 40 -16.11 17.77 -5.37
N ALA A 41 -17.39 17.67 -5.01
CA ALA A 41 -17.92 18.13 -3.75
C ALA A 41 -17.32 17.36 -2.55
N ALA A 42 -17.26 16.02 -2.61
CA ALA A 42 -16.64 15.21 -1.56
C ALA A 42 -15.14 15.54 -1.37
N LEU A 43 -14.39 15.60 -2.47
CA LEU A 43 -12.96 15.94 -2.43
C LEU A 43 -12.72 17.33 -1.84
N SER A 44 -13.57 18.32 -2.15
CA SER A 44 -13.48 19.68 -1.58
C SER A 44 -13.70 19.71 -0.07
N ARG A 45 -14.57 18.83 0.45
CA ARG A 45 -14.78 18.65 1.90
C ARG A 45 -13.66 17.85 2.58
N GLY A 46 -12.80 17.20 1.79
CA GLY A 46 -11.76 16.33 2.33
C GLY A 46 -12.21 14.91 2.58
N GLU A 47 -13.30 14.47 1.94
CA GLU A 47 -13.82 13.11 2.04
C GLU A 47 -13.27 12.25 0.90
N PRO A 48 -12.66 11.09 1.19
CA PRO A 48 -12.23 10.17 0.15
C PRO A 48 -13.41 9.56 -0.62
N LEU A 49 -13.22 9.23 -1.89
CA LEU A 49 -14.30 8.78 -2.80
C LEU A 49 -14.91 7.42 -2.41
N ILE A 50 -14.23 6.61 -1.60
CA ILE A 50 -14.78 5.38 -1.02
C ILE A 50 -16.01 5.64 -0.13
N THR A 51 -16.18 6.87 0.36
CA THR A 51 -17.38 7.28 1.11
C THR A 51 -18.63 7.39 0.23
N LEU A 52 -18.45 7.51 -1.10
CA LEU A 52 -19.54 7.65 -2.07
C LEU A 52 -19.86 6.33 -2.80
N VAL A 53 -18.88 5.42 -2.86
CA VAL A 53 -18.98 4.16 -3.61
C VAL A 53 -18.30 3.05 -2.82
N GLU A 54 -19.05 1.97 -2.56
CA GLU A 54 -18.52 0.76 -1.92
C GLU A 54 -17.65 -0.04 -2.91
N PRO A 55 -16.42 -0.44 -2.52
CA PRO A 55 -15.62 -1.35 -3.33
C PRO A 55 -16.30 -2.73 -3.47
N PRO A 56 -16.33 -3.32 -4.68
CA PRO A 56 -16.97 -4.62 -4.90
C PRO A 56 -16.06 -5.77 -4.41
N ILE A 57 -15.99 -5.95 -3.10
CA ILE A 57 -15.20 -7.01 -2.46
C ILE A 57 -16.12 -8.19 -2.17
N ASP A 58 -16.15 -9.16 -3.08
CA ASP A 58 -16.82 -10.43 -2.85
C ASP A 58 -16.04 -11.27 -1.81
N PRO A 59 -16.64 -11.65 -0.67
CA PRO A 59 -15.95 -12.37 0.39
C PRO A 59 -15.34 -13.71 -0.05
N ASP A 60 -16.06 -14.45 -0.91
CA ASP A 60 -15.60 -15.78 -1.34
C ASP A 60 -14.39 -15.65 -2.27
N ARG A 61 -14.41 -14.67 -3.18
CA ARG A 61 -13.27 -14.33 -4.05
C ARG A 61 -12.10 -13.79 -3.24
N TYR A 62 -12.34 -12.93 -2.26
CA TYR A 62 -11.28 -12.42 -1.38
C TYR A 62 -10.60 -13.55 -0.60
N ALA A 63 -11.38 -14.46 0.00
CA ALA A 63 -10.84 -15.62 0.70
C ALA A 63 -10.03 -16.54 -0.22
N ALA A 64 -10.46 -16.73 -1.47
CA ALA A 64 -9.72 -17.50 -2.46
C ALA A 64 -8.37 -16.85 -2.81
N VAL A 65 -8.36 -15.53 -3.04
CA VAL A 65 -7.13 -14.76 -3.29
C VAL A 65 -6.19 -14.83 -2.10
N LEU A 66 -6.71 -14.70 -0.87
CA LEU A 66 -5.93 -14.82 0.37
C LEU A 66 -5.30 -16.21 0.52
N ALA A 67 -6.05 -17.28 0.30
CA ALA A 67 -5.54 -18.64 0.36
C ALA A 67 -4.44 -18.90 -0.68
N GLU A 68 -4.65 -18.44 -1.92
CA GLU A 68 -3.66 -18.56 -2.99
C GLU A 68 -2.38 -17.76 -2.67
N LEU A 69 -2.54 -16.54 -2.14
CA LEU A 69 -1.42 -15.70 -1.71
C LEU A 69 -0.63 -16.32 -0.56
N ALA A 70 -1.30 -16.90 0.43
CA ALA A 70 -0.64 -17.62 1.52
C ALA A 70 0.14 -18.83 1.00
N GLY A 71 -0.43 -19.57 0.05
CA GLY A 71 0.26 -20.66 -0.64
C GLY A 71 1.51 -20.19 -1.40
N LEU A 72 1.45 -19.03 -2.06
CA LEU A 72 2.60 -18.41 -2.72
C LEU A 72 3.67 -17.97 -1.72
N TYR A 73 3.28 -17.30 -0.64
CA TYR A 73 4.19 -16.86 0.41
C TYR A 73 4.92 -18.04 1.08
N ALA A 74 4.19 -19.15 1.33
CA ALA A 74 4.74 -20.36 1.94
C ALA A 74 5.81 -21.06 1.07
N GLN A 75 5.89 -20.79 -0.24
CA GLN A 75 6.97 -21.32 -1.09
C GLN A 75 8.33 -20.68 -0.77
N SER A 76 8.32 -19.41 -0.40
CA SER A 76 9.53 -18.66 -0.02
C SER A 76 9.80 -18.73 1.49
N GLN A 77 8.73 -18.87 2.30
CA GLN A 77 8.74 -18.77 3.76
C GLN A 77 8.01 -19.98 4.38
N PRO A 78 8.73 -21.11 4.62
CA PRO A 78 8.12 -22.36 5.09
C PRO A 78 7.34 -22.23 6.41
N GLU A 79 7.67 -21.25 7.25
CA GLU A 79 6.95 -20.93 8.48
C GLU A 79 5.48 -20.55 8.26
N ALA A 80 5.11 -20.10 7.06
CA ALA A 80 3.73 -19.76 6.70
C ALA A 80 2.91 -20.96 6.19
N ARG A 81 3.51 -22.16 6.14
CA ARG A 81 2.82 -23.37 5.68
C ARG A 81 1.53 -23.69 6.47
N PRO A 82 1.50 -23.61 7.82
CA PRO A 82 0.28 -23.85 8.58
C PRO A 82 -0.87 -22.91 8.18
N LEU A 83 -0.55 -21.63 7.95
CA LEU A 83 -1.53 -20.65 7.49
C LEU A 83 -2.10 -21.01 6.11
N ALA A 84 -1.21 -21.34 5.17
CA ALA A 84 -1.61 -21.69 3.81
C ALA A 84 -2.50 -22.94 3.77
N ASP A 85 -2.09 -24.02 4.46
CA ASP A 85 -2.86 -25.26 4.51
C ASP A 85 -4.18 -25.07 5.28
N GLY A 86 -4.18 -24.29 6.36
CA GLY A 86 -5.37 -23.94 7.13
C GLY A 86 -6.40 -23.17 6.30
N LEU A 87 -5.99 -22.12 5.59
CA LEU A 87 -6.85 -21.34 4.71
C LEU A 87 -7.46 -22.19 3.59
N ALA A 88 -6.67 -23.09 2.99
CA ALA A 88 -7.13 -24.00 1.95
C ALA A 88 -8.17 -25.01 2.47
N ALA A 89 -8.04 -25.44 3.74
CA ALA A 89 -8.92 -26.42 4.37
C ALA A 89 -10.22 -25.83 4.95
N LEU A 90 -10.34 -24.49 5.09
CA LEU A 90 -11.54 -23.86 5.66
C LEU A 90 -12.80 -24.21 4.86
N PRO A 91 -13.92 -24.54 5.52
CA PRO A 91 -15.23 -24.67 4.87
C PRO A 91 -15.70 -23.35 4.24
N PRO A 92 -16.56 -23.37 3.21
CA PRO A 92 -17.03 -22.15 2.55
C PRO A 92 -17.63 -21.09 3.48
N ALA A 93 -18.43 -21.50 4.47
CA ALA A 93 -19.02 -20.58 5.44
C ALA A 93 -17.93 -19.84 6.26
N GLU A 94 -16.94 -20.58 6.75
CA GLU A 94 -15.85 -20.01 7.55
C GLU A 94 -14.90 -19.14 6.72
N ARG A 95 -14.73 -19.43 5.42
CA ARG A 95 -13.98 -18.56 4.50
C ARG A 95 -14.62 -17.17 4.40
N ARG A 96 -15.95 -17.13 4.32
CA ARG A 96 -16.71 -15.88 4.29
C ARG A 96 -16.61 -15.13 5.61
N GLU A 97 -16.75 -15.82 6.73
CA GLU A 97 -16.60 -15.21 8.07
C GLU A 97 -15.19 -14.61 8.26
N LEU A 98 -14.14 -15.33 7.84
CA LEU A 98 -12.77 -14.80 7.85
C LEU A 98 -12.64 -13.57 6.96
N ALA A 99 -13.16 -13.62 5.73
CA ALA A 99 -13.12 -12.52 4.79
C ALA A 99 -13.81 -11.27 5.35
N GLU A 100 -15.00 -11.42 5.93
CA GLU A 100 -15.73 -10.34 6.58
C GLU A 100 -14.96 -9.77 7.77
N ALA A 101 -14.38 -10.63 8.62
CA ALA A 101 -13.56 -10.19 9.75
C ALA A 101 -12.33 -9.38 9.30
N LEU A 102 -11.67 -9.78 8.22
CA LEU A 102 -10.47 -9.08 7.71
C LEU A 102 -10.82 -7.77 6.97
N VAL A 103 -11.97 -7.69 6.29
CA VAL A 103 -12.34 -6.53 5.47
C VAL A 103 -13.14 -5.48 6.25
N ARG A 104 -14.09 -5.92 7.08
CA ARG A 104 -15.03 -5.05 7.81
C ARG A 104 -14.66 -4.86 9.28
N GLY A 105 -13.63 -5.56 9.75
CA GLY A 105 -13.20 -5.56 11.15
C GLY A 105 -13.77 -6.76 11.91
N GLY A 106 -12.91 -7.40 12.70
CA GLY A 106 -13.21 -8.61 13.46
C GLY A 106 -11.98 -9.07 14.25
N ASP A 107 -12.08 -10.23 14.90
CA ASP A 107 -11.02 -10.77 15.73
C ASP A 107 -9.96 -11.52 14.88
N ALA A 108 -9.11 -10.76 14.21
CA ALA A 108 -8.03 -11.31 13.39
C ALA A 108 -7.04 -12.16 14.22
N ALA A 109 -6.83 -11.81 15.50
CA ALA A 109 -5.98 -12.57 16.42
C ALA A 109 -6.52 -13.99 16.65
N ALA A 110 -7.82 -14.15 16.89
CA ALA A 110 -8.44 -15.46 17.06
C ALA A 110 -8.32 -16.31 15.79
N TRP A 111 -8.54 -15.71 14.62
CA TRP A 111 -8.37 -16.39 13.32
C TRP A 111 -6.92 -16.81 13.09
N ALA A 112 -5.95 -15.92 13.35
CA ALA A 112 -4.54 -16.23 13.20
C ALA A 112 -4.10 -17.38 14.12
N ALA A 113 -4.51 -17.36 15.39
CA ALA A 113 -4.22 -18.42 16.34
C ALA A 113 -4.78 -19.77 15.87
N ARG A 114 -6.03 -19.79 15.36
CA ARG A 114 -6.67 -21.00 14.82
C ARG A 114 -5.98 -21.55 13.59
N LEU A 115 -5.43 -20.67 12.75
CA LEU A 115 -4.72 -21.01 11.51
C LEU A 115 -3.23 -21.27 11.72
N GLY A 116 -2.74 -21.23 12.97
CA GLY A 116 -1.33 -21.48 13.29
C GLY A 116 -0.39 -20.37 12.79
N ALA A 117 -0.87 -19.12 12.78
CA ALA A 117 -0.14 -17.94 12.32
C ALA A 117 -0.09 -16.84 13.38
N THR A 118 0.78 -15.86 13.19
CA THR A 118 0.70 -14.60 13.95
C THR A 118 -0.38 -13.70 13.36
N GLU A 119 -0.98 -12.84 14.19
CA GLU A 119 -1.94 -11.83 13.74
C GLU A 119 -1.33 -10.93 12.65
N ASP A 120 -0.11 -10.45 12.88
CA ASP A 120 0.63 -9.61 11.92
C ASP A 120 0.77 -10.27 10.54
N LEU A 121 1.06 -11.58 10.48
CA LEU A 121 1.20 -12.29 9.21
C LEU A 121 -0.16 -12.39 8.50
N LEU A 122 -1.22 -12.73 9.23
CA LEU A 122 -2.57 -12.84 8.67
C LEU A 122 -3.05 -11.47 8.15
N LEU A 123 -2.87 -10.40 8.92
CA LEU A 123 -3.26 -9.04 8.52
C LEU A 123 -2.42 -8.53 7.33
N THR A 124 -1.12 -8.87 7.29
CA THR A 124 -0.24 -8.51 6.17
C THR A 124 -0.69 -9.17 4.88
N LEU A 125 -0.88 -10.50 4.89
CA LEU A 125 -1.36 -11.22 3.71
C LEU A 125 -2.79 -10.83 3.36
N GLY A 126 -3.65 -10.57 4.35
CA GLY A 126 -5.00 -10.06 4.16
C GLY A 126 -5.02 -8.70 3.44
N SER A 127 -4.12 -7.79 3.80
CA SER A 127 -3.98 -6.49 3.16
C SER A 127 -3.46 -6.63 1.72
N LEU A 128 -2.45 -7.47 1.49
CA LEU A 128 -1.91 -7.75 0.15
C LEU A 128 -2.93 -8.47 -0.76
N ALA A 129 -3.81 -9.31 -0.19
CA ALA A 129 -4.92 -9.94 -0.90
C ALA A 129 -6.03 -8.96 -1.27
N LEU A 130 -6.19 -7.88 -0.48
CA LEU A 130 -7.20 -6.84 -0.72
C LEU A 130 -6.75 -5.84 -1.82
N GLN A 131 -5.44 -5.66 -1.98
CA GLN A 131 -4.83 -4.73 -2.93
C GLN A 131 -5.42 -4.81 -4.37
N PRO A 132 -5.57 -5.98 -5.03
CA PRO A 132 -6.11 -6.04 -6.39
C PRO A 132 -7.57 -5.57 -6.50
N PHE A 133 -8.39 -5.82 -5.47
CA PHE A 133 -9.78 -5.32 -5.42
C PHE A 133 -9.80 -3.80 -5.34
N MET A 134 -8.96 -3.25 -4.46
CA MET A 134 -8.87 -1.81 -4.22
C MET A 134 -8.24 -1.08 -5.39
N ALA A 135 -7.24 -1.67 -6.07
CA ALA A 135 -6.68 -1.15 -7.31
C ALA A 135 -7.72 -1.12 -8.45
N ARG A 136 -8.47 -2.22 -8.62
CA ARG A 136 -9.55 -2.31 -9.61
C ARG A 136 -10.65 -1.26 -9.37
N PHE A 137 -11.05 -1.10 -8.11
CA PHE A 137 -11.99 -0.07 -7.64
C PHE A 137 -11.46 1.34 -7.94
N ALA A 138 -10.24 1.64 -7.50
CA ALA A 138 -9.65 2.96 -7.68
C ALA A 138 -9.47 3.34 -9.16
N ARG A 139 -9.10 2.38 -10.01
CA ARG A 139 -9.02 2.58 -11.46
C ARG A 139 -10.37 3.01 -12.05
N ALA A 140 -11.46 2.37 -11.63
CA ALA A 140 -12.80 2.72 -12.10
C ALA A 140 -13.26 4.09 -11.59
N VAL A 141 -13.07 4.36 -10.30
CA VAL A 141 -13.46 5.64 -9.67
C VAL A 141 -12.69 6.82 -10.27
N ARG A 142 -11.37 6.69 -10.45
CA ARG A 142 -10.53 7.75 -11.02
C ARG A 142 -10.83 8.04 -12.50
N ALA A 143 -11.36 7.07 -13.23
CA ALA A 143 -11.82 7.28 -14.60
C ALA A 143 -13.09 8.16 -14.65
N ALA A 144 -13.93 8.10 -13.62
CA ALA A 144 -15.14 8.92 -13.50
C ALA A 144 -14.90 10.28 -12.84
N ALA A 145 -13.94 10.38 -11.91
CA ALA A 145 -13.71 11.55 -11.08
C ALA A 145 -12.22 11.94 -11.03
N PRO A 146 -11.80 13.00 -11.74
CA PRO A 146 -10.46 13.56 -11.62
C PRO A 146 -10.17 14.04 -10.20
N LEU A 147 -8.96 13.78 -9.69
CA LEU A 147 -8.55 14.04 -8.30
C LEU A 147 -8.07 15.50 -8.07
N ASN A 148 -8.63 16.45 -8.82
CA ASN A 148 -8.15 17.82 -8.85
C ASN A 148 -8.30 18.50 -7.48
N GLY A 149 -7.31 19.31 -7.10
CA GLY A 149 -7.35 20.08 -5.85
C GLY A 149 -7.14 19.26 -4.56
N TRP A 150 -7.11 17.92 -4.63
CA TRP A 150 -6.77 17.12 -3.47
C TRP A 150 -5.28 17.25 -3.15
N ARG A 151 -4.96 17.76 -1.96
CA ARG A 151 -3.60 17.95 -1.46
C ARG A 151 -3.42 17.44 -0.03
N ARG A 152 -4.23 16.47 0.40
CA ARG A 152 -4.14 15.87 1.74
C ARG A 152 -3.10 14.73 1.76
N ILE A 153 -2.69 14.33 2.97
CA ILE A 153 -1.76 13.20 3.21
C ILE A 153 -2.40 11.83 3.03
N GLN A 154 -3.74 11.76 3.05
CA GLN A 154 -4.51 10.54 2.84
C GLN A 154 -4.87 10.38 1.37
N CYS A 155 -5.03 9.15 0.93
CA CYS A 155 -5.46 8.82 -0.43
C CYS A 155 -6.86 9.42 -0.71
N PRO A 156 -7.05 10.15 -1.82
CA PRO A 156 -8.37 10.70 -2.18
C PRO A 156 -9.39 9.62 -2.56
N VAL A 157 -8.96 8.40 -2.83
CA VAL A 157 -9.86 7.31 -3.20
C VAL A 157 -10.25 6.51 -1.98
N CYS A 158 -9.30 5.84 -1.30
CA CYS A 158 -9.61 4.91 -0.21
C CYS A 158 -9.32 5.46 1.19
N GLY A 159 -8.76 6.66 1.32
CA GLY A 159 -8.42 7.28 2.61
C GLY A 159 -7.15 6.72 3.27
N SER A 160 -6.54 5.65 2.75
CA SER A 160 -5.30 5.10 3.32
C SER A 160 -4.14 6.10 3.28
N PRO A 161 -3.22 6.09 4.26
CA PRO A 161 -2.03 6.92 4.24
C PRO A 161 -1.09 6.52 3.11
N ALA A 162 -0.25 7.46 2.66
CA ALA A 162 0.78 7.18 1.68
C ALA A 162 1.94 6.37 2.28
N ASP A 163 2.53 5.47 1.49
CA ASP A 163 3.72 4.68 1.86
C ASP A 163 4.99 5.17 1.17
N LEU A 164 4.83 5.73 -0.03
CA LEU A 164 5.89 6.19 -0.90
C LEU A 164 5.55 7.55 -1.49
N CYS A 165 6.62 8.23 -1.90
CA CYS A 165 6.55 9.49 -2.60
C CYS A 165 7.41 9.42 -3.87
N ARG A 166 7.04 10.17 -4.90
CA ARG A 166 7.92 10.52 -6.01
C ARG A 166 7.90 12.02 -6.24
N ILE A 167 9.00 12.53 -6.77
CA ILE A 167 9.08 13.89 -7.31
C ILE A 167 9.40 13.74 -8.78
N ASP A 168 8.54 14.26 -9.64
CA ASP A 168 8.72 14.17 -11.08
C ASP A 168 9.77 15.19 -11.58
N PRO A 169 10.17 15.12 -12.86
CA PRO A 169 11.12 16.07 -13.44
C PRO A 169 10.69 17.55 -13.37
N ASP A 170 9.38 17.82 -13.35
CA ASP A 170 8.79 19.16 -13.24
C ASP A 170 8.67 19.64 -11.77
N ASN A 171 9.25 18.88 -10.83
CA ASN A 171 9.29 19.16 -9.39
C ASN A 171 7.91 19.11 -8.69
N TYR A 172 6.92 18.44 -9.29
CA TYR A 172 5.69 18.08 -8.62
C TYR A 172 5.89 16.85 -7.74
N ARG A 173 5.34 16.92 -6.52
CA ARG A 173 5.34 15.80 -5.59
C ARG A 173 4.08 14.97 -5.78
N TYR A 174 4.24 13.66 -5.90
CA TYR A 174 3.14 12.71 -5.87
C TYR A 174 3.31 11.72 -4.73
N LEU A 175 2.25 11.53 -3.96
CA LEU A 175 2.14 10.46 -2.97
C LEU A 175 1.56 9.21 -3.64
N HIS A 176 1.91 8.04 -3.11
CA HIS A 176 1.42 6.74 -3.55
C HIS A 176 0.66 6.03 -2.42
N CYS A 177 -0.46 5.37 -2.76
CA CYS A 177 -1.24 4.58 -1.82
C CYS A 177 -0.86 3.09 -1.93
N PRO A 178 -0.41 2.44 -0.84
CA PRO A 178 -0.07 1.01 -0.83
C PRO A 178 -1.27 0.08 -0.99
N GLN A 179 -2.50 0.60 -0.88
CA GLN A 179 -3.70 -0.21 -0.87
C GLN A 179 -4.42 -0.22 -2.21
N CYS A 180 -4.45 0.90 -2.93
CA CYS A 180 -5.22 1.03 -4.17
C CYS A 180 -4.41 1.57 -5.36
N ASP A 181 -3.08 1.65 -5.24
CA ASP A 181 -2.13 2.15 -6.24
C ASP A 181 -2.41 3.59 -6.75
N THR A 182 -3.33 4.31 -6.11
CA THR A 182 -3.65 5.69 -6.47
C THR A 182 -2.46 6.58 -6.17
N GLN A 183 -2.06 7.36 -7.16
CA GLN A 183 -1.11 8.46 -6.98
C GLN A 183 -1.80 9.80 -7.11
N TRP A 184 -1.46 10.74 -6.24
CA TRP A 184 -2.04 12.07 -6.21
C TRP A 184 -0.99 13.11 -5.87
N GLU A 185 -1.16 14.30 -6.43
CA GLU A 185 -0.24 15.40 -6.18
C GLU A 185 -0.39 15.90 -4.73
N HIS A 186 0.72 16.26 -4.10
CA HIS A 186 0.75 16.81 -2.75
C HIS A 186 1.70 18.02 -2.70
N HIS A 187 1.59 18.84 -1.65
CA HIS A 187 2.45 20.01 -1.51
C HIS A 187 3.93 19.62 -1.43
N ARG A 188 4.79 20.36 -2.15
CA ARG A 188 6.21 20.04 -2.29
C ARG A 188 7.00 20.24 -0.99
N LEU A 189 6.64 21.28 -0.23
CA LEU A 189 7.34 21.78 0.96
C LEU A 189 6.60 21.44 2.26
N THR A 190 5.98 20.26 2.32
CA THR A 190 5.32 19.74 3.51
C THR A 190 5.84 18.35 3.86
N CYS A 191 5.73 17.97 5.12
CA CYS A 191 5.92 16.59 5.53
C CYS A 191 4.81 15.71 4.93
N ALA A 192 5.20 14.73 4.12
CA ALA A 192 4.28 13.77 3.49
C ALA A 192 3.58 12.83 4.48
N VAL A 193 4.01 12.80 5.75
CA VAL A 193 3.44 11.95 6.80
C VAL A 193 2.40 12.70 7.62
N CYS A 194 2.74 13.87 8.19
CA CYS A 194 1.86 14.61 9.09
C CYS A 194 1.35 15.95 8.55
N GLY A 195 1.78 16.36 7.35
CA GLY A 195 1.33 17.58 6.70
C GLY A 195 1.90 18.89 7.25
N THR A 196 2.87 18.86 8.17
CA THR A 196 3.53 20.11 8.64
C THR A 196 4.19 20.84 7.48
N ASP A 197 4.02 22.15 7.42
CA ASP A 197 4.61 23.08 6.45
C ASP A 197 5.89 23.76 6.98
N ASP A 198 6.22 23.58 8.26
CA ASP A 198 7.51 23.97 8.81
C ASP A 198 8.64 23.08 8.22
N VAL A 199 9.23 23.55 7.13
CA VAL A 199 10.32 22.88 6.41
C VAL A 199 11.56 22.61 7.28
N ARG A 200 11.75 23.34 8.39
CA ARG A 200 12.87 23.12 9.32
C ARG A 200 12.72 21.81 10.09
N GLN A 201 11.51 21.26 10.15
CA GLN A 201 11.22 19.97 10.75
C GLN A 201 11.48 18.81 9.80
N VAL A 202 11.74 19.06 8.50
CA VAL A 202 11.87 18.03 7.48
C VAL A 202 13.31 17.97 6.98
N SER A 203 13.93 16.81 7.14
CA SER A 203 15.30 16.52 6.69
C SER A 203 15.32 15.38 5.67
N ILE A 204 16.42 15.27 4.92
CA ILE A 204 16.62 14.22 3.93
C ILE A 204 17.80 13.36 4.35
N LEU A 205 17.64 12.04 4.35
CA LEU A 205 18.75 11.10 4.45
C LEU A 205 18.89 10.33 3.12
N THR A 206 20.12 10.05 2.73
CA THR A 206 20.46 9.38 1.47
C THR A 206 21.49 8.27 1.71
N LEU A 207 21.54 7.32 0.77
CA LEU A 207 22.64 6.37 0.62
C LEU A 207 23.10 6.45 -0.83
N ALA A 208 24.38 6.73 -1.07
CA ALA A 208 24.92 6.95 -2.41
C ALA A 208 24.61 5.80 -3.38
N ASP A 209 24.69 4.56 -2.91
CA ASP A 209 24.42 3.35 -3.70
C ASP A 209 22.93 3.12 -4.03
N LEU A 210 22.04 3.97 -3.49
CA LEU A 210 20.58 3.89 -3.69
C LEU A 210 19.99 5.12 -4.36
N GLU A 211 20.80 6.08 -4.82
CA GLU A 211 20.29 7.18 -5.64
C GLU A 211 19.51 6.63 -6.86
N PRO A 212 18.38 7.25 -7.25
CA PRO A 212 17.84 8.52 -6.75
C PRO A 212 16.79 8.35 -5.63
N TRP A 213 16.80 7.23 -4.90
CA TRP A 213 15.96 7.06 -3.71
C TRP A 213 16.56 7.75 -2.49
N ARG A 214 15.69 8.31 -1.67
CA ARG A 214 16.01 8.94 -0.39
C ARG A 214 14.90 8.70 0.63
N VAL A 215 15.15 9.05 1.88
CA VAL A 215 14.10 9.16 2.90
C VAL A 215 13.94 10.61 3.34
N GLU A 216 12.70 11.07 3.36
CA GLU A 216 12.33 12.34 3.98
C GLU A 216 11.83 12.06 5.38
N VAL A 217 12.56 12.57 6.38
CA VAL A 217 12.29 12.37 7.81
C VAL A 217 11.71 13.64 8.42
N CYS A 218 10.91 13.51 9.49
CA CYS A 218 10.22 14.62 10.13
C CYS A 218 10.34 14.57 11.65
N ASP A 219 10.97 15.58 12.25
CA ASP A 219 11.20 15.68 13.69
C ASP A 219 9.89 15.88 14.47
N ARG A 220 8.93 16.61 13.87
CA ARG A 220 7.61 16.87 14.47
C ARG A 220 6.83 15.59 14.75
N CYS A 221 6.73 14.67 13.78
CA CYS A 221 5.98 13.42 13.96
C CYS A 221 6.87 12.20 14.29
N GLY A 222 8.20 12.33 14.16
CA GLY A 222 9.13 11.19 14.23
C GLY A 222 8.95 10.20 13.07
N GLY A 223 8.38 10.66 11.95
CA GLY A 223 8.03 9.82 10.81
C GLY A 223 8.97 9.98 9.63
N TYR A 224 8.98 8.99 8.74
CA TYR A 224 9.63 9.10 7.43
C TYR A 224 8.77 8.57 6.30
N ILE A 225 9.10 9.00 5.08
CA ILE A 225 8.62 8.42 3.82
C ILE A 225 9.79 8.23 2.86
N LYS A 226 9.79 7.14 2.09
CA LYS A 226 10.75 6.98 0.99
C LYS A 226 10.29 7.79 -0.22
N THR A 227 11.22 8.54 -0.79
CA THR A 227 10.97 9.39 -1.96
C THR A 227 11.87 8.99 -3.11
N LEU A 228 11.29 8.74 -4.28
CA LEU A 228 12.01 8.67 -5.55
C LEU A 228 12.14 10.07 -6.16
N ASP A 229 13.35 10.63 -6.23
CA ASP A 229 13.57 11.96 -6.80
C ASP A 229 13.99 11.88 -8.28
N GLN A 230 13.00 11.95 -9.18
CA GLN A 230 13.22 11.75 -10.62
C GLN A 230 13.87 12.96 -11.32
N ARG A 231 13.98 14.11 -10.63
CA ARG A 231 14.61 15.33 -11.18
C ARG A 231 16.09 15.12 -11.52
N HIS A 232 16.77 14.23 -10.79
CA HIS A 232 18.19 13.96 -10.95
C HIS A 232 18.48 12.70 -11.78
N GLY A 233 17.48 12.15 -12.48
CA GLY A 233 17.64 11.28 -13.65
C GLY A 233 18.66 10.14 -13.53
N GLY A 234 18.32 9.07 -12.81
CA GLY A 234 18.94 7.76 -12.97
C GLY A 234 18.13 6.84 -13.89
N HIS A 235 18.62 5.61 -14.13
CA HIS A 235 17.97 4.50 -14.86
C HIS A 235 16.53 4.15 -14.40
N LEU A 236 16.06 4.73 -13.30
CA LEU A 236 14.72 4.60 -12.74
C LEU A 236 13.72 5.66 -13.27
N ALA A 237 14.12 6.50 -14.23
CA ALA A 237 13.22 7.40 -14.97
C ALA A 237 12.40 6.69 -16.07
N MET A 238 12.36 5.36 -16.08
CA MET A 238 11.62 4.57 -17.06
C MET A 238 10.17 4.32 -16.63
N PRO A 239 9.21 4.27 -17.56
CA PRO A 239 7.77 4.37 -17.28
C PRO A 239 7.15 3.19 -16.51
N ASN A 240 7.91 2.12 -16.22
CA ASN A 240 7.41 0.85 -15.69
C ASN A 240 8.14 0.40 -14.42
N VAL A 241 8.34 1.30 -13.47
CA VAL A 241 8.86 0.96 -12.14
C VAL A 241 7.72 0.44 -11.26
N ASP A 242 7.80 -0.80 -10.80
CA ASP A 242 6.86 -1.32 -9.80
C ASP A 242 7.30 -0.84 -8.41
N LEU A 243 6.54 0.11 -7.85
CA LEU A 243 6.89 0.79 -6.62
C LEU A 243 7.01 -0.15 -5.41
N TYR A 244 6.29 -1.28 -5.39
CA TYR A 244 6.42 -2.28 -4.32
C TYR A 244 7.77 -3.01 -4.39
N LEU A 245 8.23 -3.32 -5.60
CA LEU A 245 9.54 -3.94 -5.78
C LEU A 245 10.67 -2.97 -5.43
N GLU A 246 10.53 -1.70 -5.79
CA GLU A 246 11.53 -0.69 -5.43
C GLU A 246 11.52 -0.36 -3.94
N ASP A 247 10.36 -0.35 -3.29
CA ASP A 247 10.27 -0.23 -1.84
C ASP A 247 11.08 -1.34 -1.16
N ALA A 248 10.88 -2.60 -1.56
CA ALA A 248 11.65 -3.72 -1.02
C ALA A 248 13.15 -3.66 -1.36
N ARG A 249 13.52 -3.19 -2.56
CA ARG A 249 14.92 -2.99 -2.94
C ARG A 249 15.58 -1.88 -2.13
N THR A 250 14.83 -0.90 -1.66
CA THR A 250 15.34 0.24 -0.92
C THR A 250 15.25 0.07 0.60
N LEU A 251 15.02 -1.16 1.09
CA LEU A 251 15.03 -1.50 2.52
C LEU A 251 16.21 -0.91 3.32
N PRO A 252 17.46 -0.80 2.81
CA PRO A 252 18.53 -0.16 3.58
C PRO A 252 18.24 1.30 3.98
N LEU A 253 17.39 2.02 3.25
CA LEU A 253 16.93 3.36 3.63
C LEU A 253 15.97 3.34 4.81
N ASP A 254 15.11 2.32 4.91
CA ASP A 254 14.25 2.12 6.09
C ASP A 254 15.12 1.89 7.33
N LEU A 255 16.10 1.00 7.24
CA LEU A 255 17.04 0.72 8.34
C LEU A 255 17.88 1.95 8.73
N LEU A 256 18.22 2.81 7.76
CA LEU A 256 18.89 4.07 8.03
C LEU A 256 17.98 4.99 8.87
N ALA A 257 16.73 5.20 8.44
CA ALA A 257 15.79 6.06 9.15
C ALA A 257 15.47 5.53 10.56
N GLU A 258 15.27 4.22 10.71
CA GLU A 258 15.02 3.58 12.00
C GLU A 258 16.19 3.72 12.97
N ARG A 259 17.43 3.59 12.49
CA ARG A 259 18.64 3.83 13.30
C ARG A 259 18.75 5.26 13.81
N GLU A 260 18.29 6.22 13.02
CA GLU A 260 18.21 7.63 13.42
C GLU A 260 16.98 7.95 14.29
N GLY A 261 16.15 6.94 14.62
CA GLY A 261 15.03 7.06 15.56
C GLY A 261 13.68 7.40 14.93
N TYR A 262 13.56 7.36 13.59
CA TYR A 262 12.31 7.59 12.88
C TYR A 262 11.54 6.28 12.64
N ARG A 263 10.22 6.38 12.42
CA ARG A 263 9.36 5.23 12.07
C ARG A 263 8.59 5.48 10.79
N ARG A 264 8.36 4.45 9.99
CA ARG A 264 7.54 4.57 8.78
C ARG A 264 6.14 5.01 9.18
N GLY A 265 5.61 6.05 8.53
CA GLY A 265 4.29 6.61 8.87
C GLY A 265 4.23 7.42 10.18
N GLY A 266 5.33 7.52 10.94
CA GLY A 266 5.43 8.33 12.15
C GLY A 266 4.90 7.69 13.43
N ARG A 267 4.83 8.49 14.49
CA ARG A 267 4.15 8.10 15.73
C ARG A 267 2.64 8.13 15.49
N VAL A 268 1.94 7.07 15.90
CA VAL A 268 0.48 7.07 15.99
C VAL A 268 0.09 8.28 16.83
N GLN A 269 -0.63 9.22 16.23
CA GLN A 269 -1.23 10.37 16.91
C GLN A 269 -2.64 10.00 17.35
#